data_AF-E6LJX1-F1
#
_entry.id   AF-E6LJX1-F1
#
_cell.length_a   1.000
_cell.length_b   1.000
_cell.length_c   1.000
_cell.angle_alpha   90.00
_cell.angle_beta   90.00
_cell.angle_gamma   90.00
#
_symmetry.space_group_name_H-M   'P 1'
#
loop_
_entity.id
_entity.type
_entity.pdbx_description
1 polymer ?
#
loop_
_entity_poly.entity_id
_entity_poly.type
_entity_poly.pdbx_seq_one_letter_code
_entity_poly.pdbx_strand_id
1 'polypeptide(L)' 'MNEYFSNISKTLFLEKIWSYDSDATENNVEVYIGFLRKKLKTLSSDISIVASRGLGYHLEIRGDE' A
#
# COMPACT_ATOMS: atom_id res chain seq x y z
N MET A 1 -9.09 -21.03 -2.54
CA MET A 1 -7.99 -20.33 -3.23
C MET A 1 -8.20 -18.84 -2.98
N ASN A 2 -7.49 -18.27 -2.01
CA ASN A 2 -7.20 -16.83 -1.82
C ASN A 2 -6.66 -16.63 -0.39
N GLU A 3 -5.42 -17.04 -0.15
CA GLU A 3 -4.76 -16.93 1.16
C GLU A 3 -3.42 -16.16 1.08
N TYR A 4 -3.25 -15.23 0.13
CA TYR A 4 -1.94 -14.55 -0.03
C TYR A 4 -1.95 -13.02 -0.07
N PHE A 5 -3.10 -12.34 -0.03
CA PHE A 5 -3.09 -10.89 0.10
C PHE A 5 -3.10 -10.48 1.57
N SER A 6 -1.93 -10.63 2.22
CA SER A 6 -1.70 -10.05 3.54
C SER A 6 -1.80 -8.53 3.43
N ASN A 7 -2.89 -7.96 3.94
CA ASN A 7 -3.05 -6.53 4.01
C ASN A 7 -2.05 -5.94 5.00
N ILE A 8 -1.31 -4.93 4.56
CA ILE A 8 -0.41 -4.15 5.40
C ILE A 8 -1.19 -2.95 5.91
N SER A 9 -1.38 -2.87 7.23
CA SER A 9 -2.06 -1.76 7.87
C SER A 9 -1.21 -0.48 7.82
N LYS A 10 -1.86 0.68 7.90
CA LYS A 10 -1.14 1.96 7.95
C LYS A 10 -0.22 2.07 9.17
N THR A 11 -0.65 1.55 10.32
CA THR A 11 0.18 1.48 11.53
C THR A 11 1.46 0.69 11.30
N LEU A 12 1.37 -0.46 10.60
CA LEU A 12 2.55 -1.26 10.27
C LEU A 12 3.49 -0.53 9.30
N PHE A 13 2.95 0.23 8.34
CA PHE A 13 3.77 1.11 7.50
C PHE A 13 4.52 2.17 8.33
N LEU A 14 3.83 2.83 9.26
CA LEU A 14 4.45 3.84 10.14
C LEU A 14 5.57 3.23 10.98
N GLU A 15 5.31 2.12 11.66
CA GLU A 15 6.30 1.43 12.50
C GLU A 15 7.54 0.98 11.71
N LYS A 16 7.34 0.43 10.51
CA LYS A 16 8.43 -0.18 9.73
C LYS A 16 9.21 0.80 8.87
N ILE A 17 8.58 1.85 8.35
CA ILE A 17 9.21 2.80 7.42
C ILE A 17 9.67 4.06 8.13
N TRP A 18 8.84 4.61 9.01
CA TRP A 18 9.09 5.90 9.64
C TRP A 18 9.64 5.79 11.07
N SER A 19 9.63 4.61 11.69
CA SER A 19 9.98 4.40 13.10
C SER A 19 8.97 5.04 14.06
N TYR A 20 8.93 4.52 15.29
CA TYR A 20 7.97 4.94 16.32
C TYR A 20 8.13 6.41 16.74
N ASP A 21 9.36 6.92 16.78
CA ASP A 21 9.68 8.28 17.24
C ASP A 21 9.51 9.36 16.15
N SER A 22 8.87 9.03 15.03
CA SER A 22 8.65 10.00 13.95
C SER A 22 7.33 10.74 14.07
N ASP A 23 7.29 11.97 13.54
CA ASP A 23 6.04 12.74 13.37
C ASP A 23 5.17 12.24 12.19
N ALA A 24 5.46 11.05 11.65
CA ALA A 24 4.73 10.50 10.54
C ALA A 24 3.34 10.04 10.99
N THR A 25 2.33 10.42 10.22
CA THR A 25 0.93 10.08 10.47
C THR A 25 0.39 9.19 9.36
N GLU A 26 -0.79 8.61 9.55
CA GLU A 26 -1.47 7.85 8.51
C GLU A 26 -1.60 8.62 7.17
N ASN A 27 -1.74 9.94 7.22
CA ASN A 27 -1.82 10.77 6.03
C ASN A 27 -0.51 10.71 5.21
N ASN A 28 0.65 10.58 5.86
CA ASN A 28 1.91 10.37 5.15
C ASN A 28 1.86 9.05 4.36
N VAL A 29 1.36 7.96 4.98
CA VAL A 29 1.20 6.67 4.30
C VAL A 29 0.33 6.81 3.05
N GLU A 30 -0.83 7.47 3.18
CA GLU A 30 -1.76 7.68 2.06
C GLU A 30 -1.12 8.47 0.91
N VAL A 31 -0.41 9.55 1.22
CA VAL A 31 0.30 10.39 0.24
C VAL A 31 1.33 9.57 -0.52
N TYR A 32 2.18 8.82 0.19
CA TYR A 32 3.23 8.02 -0.44
C TYR A 32 2.67 6.82 -1.24
N ILE A 33 1.61 6.16 -0.76
CA ILE A 33 0.89 5.15 -1.55
C ILE A 33 0.31 5.77 -2.82
N GLY A 34 -0.24 6.98 -2.75
CA GLY A 34 -0.69 7.73 -3.91
C GLY A 34 0.42 7.99 -4.94
N PHE A 35 1.62 8.38 -4.47
CA PHE A 35 2.78 8.54 -5.34
C PHE A 35 3.23 7.23 -5.98
N LEU A 36 3.26 6.13 -5.20
CA LEU A 36 3.67 4.83 -5.70
C LEU A 36 2.70 4.29 -6.75
N ARG A 37 1.39 4.42 -6.53
CA ARG A 37 0.35 4.09 -7.51
C ARG A 37 0.55 4.84 -8.84
N LYS A 38 0.80 6.15 -8.76
CA LYS A 38 1.08 6.96 -9.96
C LYS A 38 2.33 6.46 -10.69
N LYS A 39 3.41 6.17 -9.94
CA LYS A 39 4.66 5.65 -10.51
C LYS A 39 4.47 4.30 -11.20
N LEU A 40 3.78 3.35 -10.56
CA LEU A 40 3.48 2.04 -11.14
C LEU A 40 2.66 2.17 -12.44
N LYS A 41 1.68 3.08 -12.46
CA LYS A 41 0.90 3.38 -13.66
C LYS A 41 1.76 3.96 -14.78
N THR A 42 2.67 4.88 -14.47
CA THR A 42 3.58 5.49 -15.46
C THR A 42 4.55 4.46 -16.05
N LEU A 43 4.92 3.43 -15.28
CA LEU A 43 5.79 2.34 -15.73
C LEU A 43 5.04 1.23 -16.49
N SER A 44 3.73 1.37 -16.70
CA SER A 44 2.88 0.31 -17.25
C SER A 44 3.04 -1.02 -16.51
N SER A 45 3.21 -0.96 -15.18
CA SER A 45 3.38 -2.15 -14.34
C SER A 45 2.11 -3.01 -14.34
N ASP A 46 2.30 -4.33 -14.34
CA ASP A 46 1.23 -5.32 -14.14
C ASP A 46 0.78 -5.40 -12.68
N ILE A 47 1.45 -4.71 -11.75
CA ILE A 47 1.11 -4.70 -10.33
C ILE A 47 0.37 -3.42 -9.97
N SER A 48 -0.72 -3.56 -9.22
CA SER A 48 -1.48 -2.46 -8.63
C SER A 48 -1.48 -2.55 -7.10
N ILE A 49 -1.60 -1.39 -6.43
CA ILE A 49 -1.79 -1.34 -4.98
C ILE A 49 -3.27 -1.13 -4.71
N VAL A 50 -3.92 -2.05 -4.04
CA VAL A 50 -5.35 -2.00 -3.72
C VAL A 50 -5.54 -1.66 -2.24
N ALA A 51 -6.54 -0.83 -1.97
CA ALA A 51 -6.90 -0.47 -0.61
C ALA A 51 -8.04 -1.38 -0.14
N SER A 52 -7.84 -2.04 0.99
CA SER A 52 -8.90 -2.78 1.67
C SER A 52 -9.44 -1.93 2.82
N ARG A 53 -10.74 -1.65 2.80
CA ARG A 53 -11.38 -0.70 3.73
C ARG A 53 -11.14 -1.12 5.17
N GLY A 54 -10.50 -0.24 5.94
CA GLY A 54 -10.17 -0.48 7.35
C GLY A 54 -9.02 -1.47 7.60
N LEU A 55 -8.49 -2.13 6.56
CA LEU A 55 -7.43 -3.15 6.70
C LEU A 55 -6.08 -2.68 6.19
N GLY A 56 -6.04 -1.70 5.28
CA GLY A 56 -4.82 -1.12 4.74
C GLY A 56 -4.64 -1.40 3.25
N TYR A 57 -3.46 -1.84 2.86
CA TYR A 57 -3.10 -2.01 1.44
C TYR A 57 -2.48 -3.38 1.16
N HIS A 58 -2.71 -3.88 -0.06
CA HIS A 58 -2.02 -5.05 -0.60
C HIS A 58 -1.72 -4.83 -2.08
N LEU A 59 -0.96 -5.74 -2.67
CA LEU A 59 -0.64 -5.74 -4.09
C LEU A 59 -1.53 -6.74 -4.81
N GLU A 60 -1.98 -6.40 -6.01
CA GLU A 60 -2.71 -7.31 -6.92
C GLU A 60 -2.10 -7.23 -8.32
N ILE A 61 -2.20 -8.34 -9.07
CA ILE A 61 -1.84 -8.38 -10.49
C ILE A 61 -3.04 -7.87 -11.31
N ARG A 62 -2.77 -6.97 -12.25
CA ARG A 62 -3.75 -6.31 -13.10
C ARG A 62 -4.21 -7.27 -14.18
N GLY A 63 -5.23 -8.07 -13.88
CA GLY A 63 -5.82 -9.02 -14.84
C GLY A 63 -6.25 -10.37 -14.27
N ASP A 64 -6.18 -10.60 -12.95
CA ASP A 64 -6.77 -11.77 -12.32
C ASP A 64 -8.30 -11.57 -12.15
N GLU A 65 -9.04 -11.66 -13.26
CA GLU A 65 -10.48 -12.00 -13.31
C GLU A 65 -10.68 -13.30 -14.09
#